data_AF-A0A7W1QSS8-F1
#
_entry.id   AF-A0A7W1QSS8-F1
#
_cell.length_a   1.000
_cell.length_b   1.000
_cell.length_c   1.000
_cell.angle_alpha   90.00
_cell.angle_beta   90.00
_cell.angle_gamma   90.00
#
_symmetry.space_group_name_H-M   'P 1'
#
loop_
_entity.id
_entity.type
_entity.pdbx_description
1 polymer ?
#
loop_
_entity_poly.entity_id
_entity_poly.type
_entity_poly.pdbx_seq_one_letter_code
_entity_poly.pdbx_strand_id
1 'polypeptide(L)'
;LWGATGAVLAAYILNTINHIIAASMWGHEVGELFSAIISAPIVEESAKALILFIIFFWKKDEFDGILDGIVYAGMVGLGFAMTENVQYYGKAALQGGIEGTFILFIIRGGMAAFSHPLFTSMTGIGLGWARQSNSKAIKLLMPVIGFGLAMFLHALWNFSASLGTAVFFLTYGAVMIPTFVIALVSIIFAWRREGRVVREHLQCDLQRGIFSQEEYNRLCSVPGRMGASFRAFTKGGFGVWRARMEYNQIASELAFHRSRVARGFMSDPQSAAEREASYIQLLQDLRQRLGPH
;
A
#
# COMPACT_ATOMS: atom_id res chain seq x y z
N LEU A 1 -5.65 -11.21 -0.91
CA LEU A 1 -6.02 -12.34 -1.79
C LEU A 1 -5.81 -12.01 -3.27
N TRP A 2 -6.42 -10.95 -3.82
CA TRP A 2 -6.32 -10.59 -5.25
C TRP A 2 -4.93 -10.72 -5.89
N GLY A 3 -3.91 -10.10 -5.27
CA GLY A 3 -2.54 -10.11 -5.78
C GLY A 3 -1.97 -11.52 -5.97
N ALA A 4 -2.20 -12.41 -5.00
CA ALA A 4 -1.68 -13.78 -5.01
C ALA A 4 -2.48 -14.75 -5.90
N THR A 5 -3.70 -14.37 -6.31
CA THR A 5 -4.62 -15.24 -7.06
C THR A 5 -5.01 -14.63 -8.41
N GLY A 6 -5.99 -13.72 -8.42
CA GLY A 6 -6.57 -13.16 -9.64
C GLY A 6 -5.56 -12.42 -10.51
N ALA A 7 -4.69 -11.61 -9.89
CA ALA A 7 -3.68 -10.87 -10.64
C ALA A 7 -2.63 -11.80 -11.28
N VAL A 8 -2.13 -12.78 -10.53
CA VAL A 8 -1.14 -13.76 -11.04
C VAL A 8 -1.75 -14.65 -12.12
N LEU A 9 -2.98 -15.11 -11.94
CA LEU A 9 -3.67 -15.95 -12.94
C LEU A 9 -3.88 -15.17 -14.25
N ALA A 10 -4.40 -13.95 -14.16
CA ALA A 10 -4.59 -13.10 -15.34
C ALA A 10 -3.25 -12.81 -16.03
N ALA A 11 -2.21 -12.50 -15.26
CA ALA A 11 -0.88 -12.27 -15.77
C ALA A 11 -0.29 -13.50 -16.47
N TYR A 12 -0.39 -14.67 -15.85
CA TYR A 12 0.11 -15.92 -16.40
C TYR A 12 -0.52 -16.22 -17.77
N ILE A 13 -1.85 -16.12 -17.87
CA ILE A 13 -2.58 -16.38 -19.12
C ILE A 13 -2.18 -15.37 -20.20
N LEU A 14 -2.27 -14.07 -19.90
CA LEU A 14 -2.04 -13.02 -20.88
C LEU A 14 -0.58 -12.94 -21.32
N ASN A 15 0.38 -13.08 -20.40
CA ASN A 15 1.80 -13.13 -20.75
C ASN A 15 2.13 -14.35 -21.61
N THR A 16 1.53 -15.52 -21.32
CA THR A 16 1.74 -16.73 -22.14
C THR A 16 1.22 -16.53 -23.57
N ILE A 17 0.02 -15.98 -23.72
CA ILE A 17 -0.56 -15.67 -25.03
C ILE A 17 0.31 -14.66 -25.78
N ASN A 18 0.69 -13.56 -25.13
CA ASN A 18 1.51 -12.51 -25.74
C ASN A 18 2.89 -13.04 -26.15
N HIS A 19 3.50 -13.91 -25.34
CA HIS A 19 4.76 -14.56 -25.68
C HIS A 19 4.62 -15.46 -26.92
N ILE A 20 3.59 -16.31 -27.00
CA ILE A 20 3.35 -17.18 -28.15
C ILE A 20 3.17 -16.36 -29.43
N ILE A 21 2.37 -15.29 -29.37
CA ILE A 21 2.15 -14.40 -30.51
C ILE A 21 3.47 -13.74 -30.92
N ALA A 22 4.18 -13.11 -29.98
CA ALA A 22 5.44 -12.42 -30.27
C ALA A 22 6.52 -13.38 -30.82
N ALA A 23 6.65 -14.57 -30.24
CA ALA A 23 7.59 -15.59 -30.70
C ALA A 23 7.26 -16.08 -32.12
N SER A 24 5.97 -16.21 -32.46
CA SER A 24 5.53 -16.60 -33.81
C SER A 24 5.79 -15.52 -34.86
N MET A 25 5.78 -14.24 -34.47
CA MET A 25 5.95 -13.11 -35.39
C MET A 25 7.40 -12.69 -35.57
N TRP A 26 8.21 -12.73 -34.51
CA TRP A 26 9.55 -12.14 -34.47
C TRP A 26 10.65 -13.13 -34.06
N GLY A 27 10.31 -14.41 -33.87
CA GLY A 27 11.24 -15.44 -33.42
C GLY A 27 11.30 -15.56 -31.90
N HIS A 28 11.79 -16.72 -31.43
CA HIS A 28 11.74 -17.10 -30.02
C HIS A 28 12.47 -16.12 -29.10
N GLU A 29 13.70 -15.72 -29.44
CA GLU A 29 14.51 -14.81 -28.62
C GLU A 29 13.86 -13.43 -28.45
N VAL A 30 13.34 -12.86 -29.55
CA VAL A 30 12.64 -11.56 -29.50
C VAL A 30 11.32 -11.70 -28.72
N GLY A 31 10.62 -12.84 -28.88
CA GLY A 31 9.42 -13.15 -28.12
C GLY A 31 9.66 -13.24 -26.60
N GLU A 32 10.79 -13.79 -26.16
CA GLU A 32 11.17 -13.81 -24.75
C GLU A 32 11.48 -12.40 -24.22
N LEU A 33 12.29 -11.63 -24.93
CA LEU A 33 12.63 -10.26 -24.54
C LEU A 33 11.39 -9.35 -24.49
N PHE A 34 10.54 -9.41 -25.52
CA PHE A 34 9.27 -8.67 -25.54
C PHE A 34 8.36 -9.07 -24.38
N SER A 35 8.22 -10.37 -24.13
CA SER A 35 7.38 -10.86 -23.04
C SER A 35 7.90 -10.37 -21.69
N ALA A 36 9.20 -10.41 -21.45
CA ALA A 36 9.80 -10.00 -20.18
C ALA A 36 9.81 -8.48 -19.98
N ILE A 37 10.16 -7.70 -21.00
CA ILE A 37 10.43 -6.26 -20.85
C ILE A 37 9.18 -5.40 -21.11
N ILE A 38 8.24 -5.88 -21.95
CA ILE A 38 7.06 -5.10 -22.36
C ILE A 38 5.77 -5.74 -21.85
N SER A 39 5.51 -7.01 -22.22
CA SER A 39 4.24 -7.66 -21.85
C SER A 39 4.08 -7.77 -20.34
N ALA A 40 5.06 -8.34 -19.65
CA ALA A 40 4.98 -8.59 -18.21
C ALA A 40 4.73 -7.30 -17.41
N PRO A 41 5.50 -6.21 -17.58
CA PRO A 41 5.22 -4.95 -16.90
C PRO A 41 3.81 -4.41 -17.17
N ILE A 42 3.35 -4.44 -18.42
CA ILE A 42 2.04 -3.91 -18.78
C ILE A 42 0.94 -4.77 -18.17
N VAL A 43 0.97 -6.07 -18.45
CA VAL A 43 -0.08 -7.02 -18.05
C VAL A 43 -0.14 -7.13 -16.54
N GLU A 44 1.01 -7.32 -15.88
CA GLU A 44 1.03 -7.57 -14.45
C GLU A 44 0.69 -6.33 -13.64
N GLU A 45 1.23 -5.16 -13.97
CA GLU A 45 0.88 -3.94 -13.25
C GLU A 45 -0.58 -3.55 -13.52
N SER A 46 -1.12 -3.81 -14.72
CA SER A 46 -2.56 -3.64 -14.98
C SER A 46 -3.42 -4.57 -14.12
N ALA A 47 -3.06 -5.85 -14.06
CA ALA A 47 -3.79 -6.84 -13.26
C ALA A 47 -3.73 -6.51 -11.76
N LYS A 48 -2.58 -6.06 -11.26
CA LYS A 48 -2.43 -5.57 -9.87
C LYS A 48 -3.21 -4.28 -9.63
N ALA A 49 -3.13 -3.32 -10.54
CA ALA A 49 -3.80 -2.02 -10.41
C ALA A 49 -5.32 -2.13 -10.43
N LEU A 50 -5.90 -3.15 -11.09
CA LEU A 50 -7.34 -3.33 -11.21
C LEU A 50 -8.05 -3.22 -9.84
N ILE A 51 -7.59 -3.96 -8.83
CA ILE A 51 -8.22 -3.92 -7.51
C ILE A 51 -8.04 -2.56 -6.83
N LEU A 52 -6.92 -1.87 -7.09
CA LEU A 52 -6.68 -0.53 -6.53
C LEU A 52 -7.65 0.48 -7.11
N PHE A 53 -7.92 0.43 -8.42
CA PHE A 53 -8.93 1.28 -9.05
C PHE A 53 -10.35 0.95 -8.57
N ILE A 54 -10.69 -0.34 -8.41
CA ILE A 54 -11.96 -0.79 -7.83
C ILE A 54 -12.18 -0.18 -6.44
N ILE A 55 -11.19 -0.32 -5.54
CA ILE A 55 -11.26 0.23 -4.18
C ILE A 55 -11.31 1.77 -4.24
N PHE A 56 -10.48 2.39 -5.08
CA PHE A 56 -10.48 3.85 -5.24
C PHE A 56 -11.87 4.38 -5.65
N PHE A 57 -12.55 3.79 -6.64
CA PHE A 57 -13.84 4.31 -7.08
C PHE A 57 -15.01 3.95 -6.16
N TRP A 58 -15.03 2.73 -5.61
CA TRP A 58 -16.20 2.20 -4.89
C TRP A 58 -16.05 2.14 -3.36
N LYS A 59 -14.85 2.24 -2.81
CA LYS A 59 -14.58 2.21 -1.36
C LYS A 59 -13.91 3.50 -0.91
N LYS A 60 -14.64 4.61 -1.10
CA LYS A 60 -14.11 5.95 -0.87
C LYS A 60 -13.74 6.25 0.58
N ASP A 61 -14.40 5.57 1.52
CA ASP A 61 -14.16 5.71 2.96
C ASP A 61 -12.92 4.92 3.42
N GLU A 62 -12.50 3.90 2.66
CA GLU A 62 -11.34 3.06 2.95
C GLU A 62 -10.07 3.54 2.23
N PHE A 63 -10.23 4.19 1.08
CA PHE A 63 -9.13 4.76 0.29
C PHE A 63 -9.21 6.28 0.34
N ASP A 64 -8.58 6.86 1.35
CA ASP A 64 -8.65 8.30 1.64
C ASP A 64 -7.32 9.03 1.41
N GLY A 65 -6.21 8.30 1.29
CA GLY A 65 -4.90 8.92 1.16
C GLY A 65 -3.80 8.12 0.44
N ILE A 66 -2.61 8.71 0.46
CA ILE A 66 -1.36 8.11 -0.07
C ILE A 66 -0.96 6.90 0.75
N LEU A 67 -1.17 6.93 2.07
CA LEU A 67 -0.83 5.79 2.93
C LEU A 67 -1.65 4.55 2.54
N ASP A 68 -2.98 4.68 2.44
CA ASP A 68 -3.84 3.57 2.03
C ASP A 68 -3.45 3.06 0.64
N GLY A 69 -3.17 3.99 -0.28
CA GLY A 69 -2.66 3.67 -1.60
C GLY A 69 -1.41 2.79 -1.56
N ILE A 70 -0.40 3.17 -0.78
CA ILE A 70 0.83 2.40 -0.61
C ILE A 70 0.56 1.05 0.09
N VAL A 71 -0.28 1.03 1.12
CA VAL A 71 -0.59 -0.19 1.89
C VAL A 71 -1.34 -1.20 1.02
N TYR A 72 -2.41 -0.80 0.34
CA TYR A 72 -3.16 -1.67 -0.57
C TYR A 72 -2.30 -2.14 -1.74
N ALA A 73 -1.54 -1.23 -2.35
CA ALA A 73 -0.61 -1.58 -3.43
C ALA A 73 0.48 -2.55 -2.97
N GLY A 74 1.06 -2.30 -1.80
CA GLY A 74 2.06 -3.16 -1.18
C GLY A 74 1.51 -4.56 -0.90
N MET A 75 0.30 -4.68 -0.35
CA MET A 75 -0.35 -5.98 -0.12
C MET A 75 -0.62 -6.74 -1.43
N VAL A 76 -1.05 -6.04 -2.48
CA VAL A 76 -1.28 -6.65 -3.81
C VAL A 76 0.05 -7.10 -4.41
N GLY A 77 1.07 -6.22 -4.40
CA GLY A 77 2.41 -6.52 -4.93
C GLY A 77 3.10 -7.65 -4.17
N LEU A 78 3.01 -7.69 -2.84
CA LEU A 78 3.57 -8.77 -2.01
C LEU A 78 2.88 -10.10 -2.30
N GLY A 79 1.54 -10.09 -2.39
CA GLY A 79 0.78 -11.29 -2.74
C GLY A 79 1.17 -11.82 -4.13
N PHE A 80 1.34 -10.93 -5.10
CA PHE A 80 1.79 -11.30 -6.44
C PHE A 80 3.20 -11.89 -6.43
N ALA A 81 4.15 -11.18 -5.79
CA ALA A 81 5.54 -11.61 -5.67
C ALA A 81 5.64 -12.99 -5.00
N MET A 82 4.80 -13.26 -3.99
CA MET A 82 4.78 -14.55 -3.31
C MET A 82 4.46 -15.70 -4.28
N THR A 83 3.37 -15.62 -5.02
CA THR A 83 2.97 -16.69 -5.95
C THR A 83 3.96 -16.81 -7.11
N GLU A 84 4.46 -15.69 -7.62
CA GLU A 84 5.45 -15.69 -8.70
C GLU A 84 6.76 -16.35 -8.25
N ASN A 85 7.26 -16.02 -7.06
CA ASN A 85 8.46 -16.62 -6.49
C ASN A 85 8.35 -18.14 -6.36
N VAL A 86 7.18 -18.66 -5.96
CA VAL A 86 6.95 -20.12 -5.90
C VAL A 86 7.11 -20.77 -7.27
N GLN A 87 6.58 -20.16 -8.33
CA GLN A 87 6.75 -20.65 -9.70
C GLN A 87 8.23 -20.65 -10.12
N TYR A 88 8.97 -19.57 -9.82
CA TYR A 88 10.39 -19.47 -10.13
C TYR A 88 11.23 -20.51 -9.38
N TYR A 89 10.97 -20.72 -8.09
CA TYR A 89 11.67 -21.73 -7.29
C TYR A 89 11.35 -23.14 -7.76
N GLY A 90 10.11 -23.43 -8.14
CA GLY A 90 9.74 -24.72 -8.73
C GLY A 90 10.51 -25.02 -10.01
N LYS A 91 10.62 -24.04 -10.92
CA LYS A 91 11.42 -24.18 -12.15
C LYS A 91 12.92 -24.35 -11.86
N ALA A 92 13.46 -23.57 -10.93
CA ALA A 92 14.87 -23.65 -10.55
C ALA A 92 15.22 -25.00 -9.91
N ALA A 93 14.33 -25.55 -9.08
CA ALA A 93 14.50 -26.88 -8.47
C ALA A 93 14.55 -27.98 -9.54
N LEU A 94 13.74 -27.87 -10.59
CA LEU A 94 13.70 -28.83 -11.69
C LEU A 94 14.92 -28.74 -12.63
N GLN A 95 15.51 -27.55 -12.80
CA GLN A 95 16.59 -27.31 -13.77
C GLN A 95 18.00 -27.29 -13.16
N GLY A 96 18.16 -26.68 -11.98
CA GLY A 96 19.46 -26.39 -11.36
C GLY A 96 19.66 -27.00 -9.97
N GLY A 97 18.74 -27.85 -9.52
CA GLY A 97 18.81 -28.53 -8.22
C GLY A 97 18.78 -27.56 -7.02
N ILE A 98 19.27 -28.04 -5.86
CA ILE A 98 19.22 -27.29 -4.59
C ILE A 98 20.06 -26.01 -4.65
N GLU A 99 21.23 -26.05 -5.29
CA GLU A 99 22.15 -24.90 -5.36
C GLU A 99 21.59 -23.75 -6.22
N GLY A 100 21.08 -24.05 -7.43
CA GLY A 100 20.43 -23.05 -8.28
C GLY A 100 19.18 -22.46 -7.64
N THR A 101 18.44 -23.26 -6.89
CA THR A 101 17.26 -22.80 -6.13
C THR A 101 17.67 -21.87 -4.98
N PHE A 102 18.77 -22.17 -4.27
CA PHE A 102 19.25 -21.35 -3.15
C PHE A 102 19.74 -19.98 -3.62
N ILE A 103 20.52 -19.92 -4.71
CA ILE A 103 20.98 -18.64 -5.28
C ILE A 103 19.78 -17.79 -5.73
N LEU A 104 18.82 -18.41 -6.42
CA LEU A 104 17.60 -17.71 -6.86
C LEU A 104 16.76 -17.24 -5.68
N PHE A 105 16.69 -18.02 -4.61
CA PHE A 105 16.02 -17.64 -3.37
C PHE A 105 16.65 -16.42 -2.70
N ILE A 106 17.99 -16.30 -2.65
CA ILE A 106 18.64 -15.12 -2.08
C ILE A 106 18.36 -13.87 -2.93
N ILE A 107 18.47 -13.98 -4.26
CA ILE A 107 18.22 -12.86 -5.17
C ILE A 107 16.75 -12.43 -5.09
N ARG A 108 15.82 -13.38 -5.15
CA ARG A 108 14.38 -13.08 -5.18
C ARG A 108 13.79 -12.79 -3.81
N GLY A 109 14.28 -13.43 -2.77
CA GLY A 109 13.86 -13.24 -1.38
C GLY A 109 14.48 -12.01 -0.72
N GLY A 110 15.66 -11.58 -1.15
CA GLY A 110 16.32 -10.38 -0.64
C GLY A 110 16.02 -9.14 -1.49
N MET A 111 16.46 -9.15 -2.75
CA MET A 111 16.44 -7.96 -3.61
C MET A 111 15.12 -7.80 -4.36
N ALA A 112 14.57 -8.88 -4.92
CA ALA A 112 13.33 -8.81 -5.70
C ALA A 112 12.05 -8.89 -4.83
N ALA A 113 12.16 -9.20 -3.54
CA ALA A 113 10.98 -9.39 -2.68
C ALA A 113 10.13 -8.12 -2.56
N PHE A 114 10.77 -6.96 -2.70
CA PHE A 114 10.13 -5.66 -2.60
C PHE A 114 9.91 -4.98 -3.96
N SER A 115 10.30 -5.58 -5.08
CA SER A 115 10.18 -4.95 -6.41
C SER A 115 8.71 -4.73 -6.78
N HIS A 116 7.88 -5.77 -6.79
CA HIS A 116 6.44 -5.62 -7.08
C HIS A 116 5.72 -4.70 -6.10
N PRO A 117 5.90 -4.82 -4.76
CA PRO A 117 5.36 -3.84 -3.83
C PRO A 117 5.77 -2.40 -4.16
N LEU A 118 7.04 -2.17 -4.50
CA LEU A 118 7.56 -0.84 -4.83
C LEU A 118 6.92 -0.29 -6.12
N PHE A 119 6.87 -1.09 -7.18
CA PHE A 119 6.32 -0.69 -8.47
C PHE A 119 4.83 -0.38 -8.34
N THR A 120 4.06 -1.33 -7.83
CA THR A 120 2.61 -1.17 -7.67
C THR A 120 2.29 -0.02 -6.71
N SER A 121 3.15 0.27 -5.73
CA SER A 121 2.98 1.44 -4.85
C SER A 121 3.00 2.77 -5.58
N MET A 122 3.64 2.87 -6.76
CA MET A 122 3.58 4.10 -7.57
C MET A 122 2.15 4.38 -8.04
N THR A 123 1.42 3.34 -8.46
CA THR A 123 -0.03 3.42 -8.76
C THR A 123 -0.80 3.86 -7.51
N GLY A 124 -0.51 3.23 -6.36
CA GLY A 124 -1.12 3.59 -5.07
C GLY A 124 -0.91 5.06 -4.68
N ILE A 125 0.31 5.57 -4.82
CA ILE A 125 0.65 6.97 -4.55
C ILE A 125 -0.11 7.90 -5.50
N GLY A 126 -0.15 7.59 -6.80
CA GLY A 126 -0.88 8.38 -7.79
C GLY A 126 -2.37 8.50 -7.46
N LEU A 127 -3.01 7.38 -7.11
CA LEU A 127 -4.40 7.34 -6.66
C LEU A 127 -4.61 8.10 -5.34
N GLY A 128 -3.72 7.91 -4.36
CA GLY A 128 -3.78 8.58 -3.06
C GLY A 128 -3.61 10.10 -3.17
N TRP A 129 -2.78 10.57 -4.09
CA TRP A 129 -2.60 12.00 -4.35
C TRP A 129 -3.83 12.59 -5.04
N ALA A 130 -4.39 11.89 -6.02
CA ALA A 130 -5.67 12.26 -6.64
C ALA A 130 -6.77 12.41 -5.60
N ARG A 131 -6.85 11.49 -4.63
CA ARG A 131 -7.86 11.54 -3.56
C ARG A 131 -7.76 12.77 -2.67
N GLN A 132 -6.55 13.14 -2.28
CA GLN A 132 -6.31 14.21 -1.32
C GLN A 132 -6.26 15.61 -1.93
N SER A 133 -6.28 15.72 -3.26
CA SER A 133 -6.17 16.99 -3.98
C SER A 133 -7.52 17.58 -4.33
N ASN A 134 -7.62 18.92 -4.32
CA ASN A 134 -8.78 19.65 -4.85
C ASN A 134 -8.62 20.01 -6.34
N SER A 135 -7.42 19.90 -6.90
CA SER A 135 -7.15 20.23 -8.31
C SER A 135 -7.66 19.14 -9.26
N LYS A 136 -8.50 19.52 -10.23
CA LYS A 136 -8.99 18.60 -11.28
C LYS A 136 -7.84 18.00 -12.09
N ALA A 137 -6.79 18.78 -12.36
CA ALA A 137 -5.61 18.32 -13.08
C ALA A 137 -4.89 17.20 -12.32
N ILE A 138 -4.68 17.37 -11.01
CA ILE A 138 -4.03 16.35 -10.16
C ILE A 138 -4.89 15.08 -10.07
N LYS A 139 -6.22 15.24 -9.96
CA LYS A 139 -7.16 14.12 -9.94
C LYS A 139 -7.11 13.24 -11.19
N LEU A 140 -6.82 13.84 -12.35
CA LEU A 140 -6.73 13.13 -13.62
C LEU A 140 -5.32 12.61 -13.92
N LEU A 141 -4.30 13.44 -13.69
CA LEU A 141 -2.93 13.13 -14.12
C LEU A 141 -2.20 12.18 -13.17
N MET A 142 -2.38 12.30 -11.85
CA MET A 142 -1.61 11.49 -10.90
C MET A 142 -1.89 9.99 -10.96
N PRO A 143 -3.15 9.52 -11.17
CA PRO A 143 -3.40 8.09 -11.37
C PRO A 143 -2.68 7.55 -12.61
N VAL A 144 -2.69 8.31 -13.71
CA VAL A 144 -2.03 7.92 -14.97
C VAL A 144 -0.51 7.91 -14.82
N ILE A 145 0.05 8.96 -14.19
CA ILE A 145 1.50 9.05 -13.95
C ILE A 145 1.97 7.96 -13.00
N GLY A 146 1.25 7.70 -11.90
CA GLY A 146 1.59 6.65 -10.94
C GLY A 146 1.56 5.26 -11.58
N PHE A 147 0.53 4.99 -12.39
CA PHE A 147 0.39 3.74 -13.11
C PHE A 147 1.47 3.56 -14.19
N GLY A 148 1.74 4.59 -14.98
CA GLY A 148 2.82 4.58 -15.97
C GLY A 148 4.19 4.41 -15.32
N LEU A 149 4.43 5.02 -14.17
CA LEU A 149 5.67 4.87 -13.42
C LEU A 149 5.85 3.44 -12.87
N ALA A 150 4.77 2.79 -12.43
CA ALA A 150 4.80 1.39 -12.03
C ALA A 150 5.27 0.49 -13.18
N MET A 151 4.65 0.64 -14.35
CA MET A 151 5.03 -0.10 -15.56
C MET A 151 6.46 0.20 -15.99
N PHE A 152 6.86 1.48 -15.97
CA PHE A 152 8.20 1.90 -16.37
C PHE A 152 9.29 1.31 -15.46
N LEU A 153 9.12 1.40 -14.15
CA LEU A 153 10.09 0.86 -13.20
C LEU A 153 10.21 -0.66 -13.31
N HIS A 154 9.08 -1.35 -13.52
CA HIS A 154 9.07 -2.79 -13.73
C HIS A 154 9.77 -3.17 -15.05
N ALA A 155 9.47 -2.47 -16.15
CA ALA A 155 10.16 -2.67 -17.43
C ALA A 155 11.66 -2.40 -17.32
N LEU A 156 12.05 -1.34 -16.61
CA LEU A 156 13.44 -0.98 -16.38
C LEU A 156 14.17 -2.04 -15.54
N TRP A 157 13.51 -2.60 -14.52
CA TRP A 157 14.03 -3.74 -13.75
C TRP A 157 14.31 -4.93 -14.66
N ASN A 158 13.32 -5.37 -15.46
CA ASN A 158 13.47 -6.52 -16.35
C ASN A 158 14.50 -6.27 -17.45
N PHE A 159 14.51 -5.06 -18.01
CA PHE A 159 15.49 -4.67 -19.02
C PHE A 159 16.91 -4.68 -18.47
N SER A 160 17.14 -4.09 -17.29
CA SER A 160 18.47 -4.10 -16.67
C SER A 160 18.98 -5.52 -16.39
N ALA A 161 18.08 -6.44 -16.01
CA ALA A 161 18.42 -7.85 -15.81
C ALA A 161 18.84 -8.55 -17.12
N SER A 162 18.24 -8.17 -18.26
CA SER A 162 18.61 -8.70 -19.58
C SER A 162 19.96 -8.20 -20.11
N LEU A 163 20.45 -7.06 -19.62
CA LEU A 163 21.73 -6.46 -20.05
C LEU A 163 22.95 -6.97 -19.26
N GLY A 164 22.73 -7.81 -18.24
CA GLY A 164 23.77 -8.41 -17.43
C GLY A 164 23.91 -7.82 -16.02
N THR A 165 24.70 -8.49 -15.19
CA THR A 165 24.76 -8.25 -13.74
C THR A 165 25.22 -6.84 -13.36
N ALA A 166 26.21 -6.28 -14.07
CA ALA A 166 26.72 -4.94 -13.78
C ALA A 166 25.65 -3.85 -13.99
N VAL A 167 24.91 -3.92 -15.11
CA VAL A 167 23.83 -2.98 -15.41
C VAL A 167 22.68 -3.15 -14.41
N PHE A 168 22.31 -4.40 -14.10
CA PHE A 168 21.30 -4.70 -13.07
C PHE A 168 21.63 -4.04 -11.72
N PHE A 169 22.84 -4.22 -11.18
CA PHE A 169 23.21 -3.64 -9.90
C PHE A 169 23.31 -2.11 -9.94
N LEU A 170 23.75 -1.54 -11.07
CA LEU A 170 23.73 -0.09 -11.28
C LEU A 170 22.29 0.45 -11.25
N THR A 171 21.36 -0.18 -11.98
CA THR A 171 19.93 0.20 -11.96
C THR A 171 19.31 0.01 -10.58
N TYR A 172 19.66 -1.08 -9.88
CA TYR A 172 19.21 -1.32 -8.52
C TYR A 172 19.63 -0.18 -7.57
N GLY A 173 20.92 0.17 -7.56
CA GLY A 173 21.45 1.22 -6.69
C GLY A 173 21.01 2.63 -7.07
N ALA A 174 21.01 2.95 -8.37
CA ALA A 174 20.77 4.31 -8.85
C ALA A 174 19.28 4.64 -9.06
N VAL A 175 18.41 3.64 -9.19
CA VAL A 175 16.97 3.85 -9.44
C VAL A 175 16.14 3.22 -8.33
N MET A 176 16.29 1.92 -8.08
CA MET A 176 15.38 1.18 -7.18
C MET A 176 15.51 1.64 -5.72
N ILE A 177 16.74 1.81 -5.22
CA ILE A 177 16.97 2.32 -3.87
C ILE A 177 16.41 3.74 -3.70
N PRO A 178 16.72 4.73 -4.57
CA PRO A 178 16.10 6.06 -4.50
C PRO A 178 14.57 6.04 -4.56
N THR A 179 13.97 5.24 -5.44
CA THR A 179 12.50 5.11 -5.49
C THR A 179 11.95 4.54 -4.20
N PHE A 180 12.61 3.53 -3.62
CA PHE A 180 12.21 2.97 -2.33
C PHE A 180 12.31 4.00 -1.20
N VAL A 181 13.38 4.79 -1.17
CA VAL A 181 13.53 5.89 -0.20
C VAL A 181 12.44 6.95 -0.39
N ILE A 182 12.11 7.33 -1.64
CA ILE A 182 11.02 8.27 -1.93
C ILE A 182 9.68 7.73 -1.44
N ALA A 183 9.41 6.43 -1.64
CA ALA A 183 8.21 5.78 -1.13
C ALA A 183 8.16 5.83 0.41
N LEU A 184 9.27 5.51 1.08
CA LEU A 184 9.37 5.57 2.55
C LEU A 184 9.17 7.01 3.08
N VAL A 185 9.79 7.98 2.44
CA VAL A 185 9.63 9.40 2.77
C VAL A 185 8.17 9.83 2.58
N SER A 186 7.51 9.36 1.53
CA SER A 186 6.08 9.63 1.28
C SER A 186 5.20 9.05 2.40
N ILE A 187 5.51 7.85 2.90
CA ILE A 187 4.84 7.26 4.08
C ILE A 187 5.03 8.15 5.31
N ILE A 188 6.26 8.60 5.59
CA ILE A 188 6.57 9.44 6.75
C ILE A 188 5.81 10.78 6.67
N PHE A 189 5.76 11.41 5.50
CA PHE A 189 4.98 12.64 5.30
C PHE A 189 3.47 12.40 5.47
N ALA A 190 2.96 11.27 4.98
CA ALA A 190 1.56 10.89 5.18
C ALA A 190 1.24 10.73 6.68
N TRP A 191 2.06 10.02 7.45
CA TRP A 191 1.88 9.86 8.90
C TRP A 191 1.90 11.19 9.66
N ARG A 192 2.79 12.11 9.27
CA ARG A 192 2.84 13.46 9.87
C ARG A 192 1.57 14.25 9.56
N ARG A 193 1.04 14.13 8.34
CA ARG A 193 -0.22 14.77 7.94
C ARG A 193 -1.40 14.23 8.75
N GLU A 194 -1.51 12.92 8.91
CA GLU A 194 -2.55 12.30 9.73
C GLU A 194 -2.50 12.81 11.17
N GLY A 195 -1.31 12.82 11.78
CA GLY A 195 -1.14 13.33 13.15
C GLY A 195 -1.57 14.78 13.30
N ARG A 196 -1.36 15.61 12.28
CA ARG A 196 -1.84 17.00 12.26
C ARG A 196 -3.37 17.09 12.20
N VAL A 197 -4.01 16.27 11.36
CA VAL A 197 -5.48 16.23 11.24
C VAL A 197 -6.11 15.80 12.57
N VAL A 198 -5.56 14.75 13.20
CA VAL A 198 -6.02 14.25 14.50
C VAL A 198 -5.86 15.33 15.58
N ARG A 199 -4.71 16.01 15.62
CA ARG A 199 -4.46 17.13 16.53
C ARG A 199 -5.50 18.24 16.37
N GLU A 200 -5.72 18.68 15.15
CA GLU A 200 -6.66 19.78 14.87
C GLU A 200 -8.11 19.42 15.27
N HIS A 201 -8.57 18.20 14.97
CA HIS A 201 -9.99 17.84 15.11
C HIS A 201 -10.36 17.18 16.44
N LEU A 202 -9.38 16.76 17.26
CA LEU A 202 -9.60 16.29 18.64
C LEU A 202 -9.27 17.34 19.70
N GLN A 203 -8.78 18.52 19.31
CA GLN A 203 -8.42 19.57 20.28
C GLN A 203 -9.62 20.00 21.14
N CYS A 204 -10.83 20.03 20.58
CA CYS A 204 -12.04 20.33 21.34
C CYS A 204 -12.36 19.27 22.41
N ASP A 205 -12.04 18.00 22.16
CA ASP A 205 -12.31 16.91 23.10
C ASP A 205 -11.30 16.94 24.25
N LEU A 206 -10.06 17.34 23.99
CA LEU A 206 -9.08 17.65 25.03
C LEU A 206 -9.58 18.80 25.93
N GLN A 207 -10.08 19.90 25.33
CA GLN A 207 -10.62 21.04 26.08
C GLN A 207 -11.86 20.67 26.91
N ARG A 208 -12.69 19.73 26.43
CA ARG A 208 -13.85 19.20 27.15
C ARG A 208 -13.49 18.15 28.21
N GLY A 209 -12.21 17.80 28.37
CA GLY A 209 -11.76 16.80 29.34
C GLY A 209 -12.08 15.35 28.94
N ILE A 210 -12.47 15.11 27.69
CA ILE A 210 -12.73 13.76 27.18
C ILE A 210 -11.41 12.97 27.10
N PHE A 211 -10.30 13.63 26.74
CA PHE A 211 -8.97 13.03 26.72
C PHE A 211 -8.05 13.74 27.71
N SER A 212 -7.17 13.00 28.37
CA SER A 212 -6.03 13.60 29.07
C SER A 212 -4.99 14.14 28.07
N GLN A 213 -4.11 15.05 28.53
CA GLN A 213 -3.04 15.61 27.70
C GLN A 213 -2.11 14.53 27.14
N GLU A 214 -1.83 13.49 27.94
CA GLU A 214 -0.95 12.40 27.54
C GLU A 214 -1.62 11.48 26.50
N GLU A 215 -2.90 11.15 26.68
CA GLU A 215 -3.67 10.38 25.70
C GLU A 215 -3.79 11.12 24.38
N TYR A 216 -4.11 12.42 24.43
CA TYR A 216 -4.19 13.26 23.24
C TYR A 216 -2.87 13.28 22.47
N ASN A 217 -1.74 13.49 23.16
CA ASN A 217 -0.42 13.49 22.53
C ASN A 217 -0.08 12.13 21.88
N ARG A 218 -0.48 11.02 22.51
CA ARG A 218 -0.31 9.67 21.95
C ARG A 218 -1.21 9.46 20.71
N LEU A 219 -2.47 9.89 20.76
CA LEU A 219 -3.43 9.76 19.64
C LEU A 219 -2.99 10.57 18.42
N CYS A 220 -2.40 11.74 18.62
CA CYS A 220 -1.91 12.63 17.57
C CYS A 220 -0.68 12.10 16.80
N SER A 221 -0.17 10.91 17.10
CA SER A 221 0.99 10.35 16.37
C SER A 221 0.85 8.84 16.16
N VAL A 222 1.17 8.35 14.96
CA VAL A 222 1.15 6.91 14.64
C VAL A 222 2.06 6.12 15.59
N PRO A 223 3.34 6.51 15.84
CA PRO A 223 4.19 5.80 16.80
C PRO A 223 3.65 5.85 18.23
N GLY A 224 2.99 6.95 18.61
CA GLY A 224 2.34 7.08 19.92
C GLY A 224 1.19 6.10 20.10
N ARG A 225 0.32 5.94 19.08
CA ARG A 225 -0.77 4.96 19.07
C ARG A 225 -0.25 3.54 19.13
N MET A 226 0.71 3.19 18.27
CA MET A 226 1.32 1.85 18.25
C MET A 226 2.01 1.52 19.58
N GLY A 227 2.78 2.46 20.14
CA GLY A 227 3.43 2.29 21.44
C GLY A 227 2.43 2.14 22.59
N ALA A 228 1.29 2.85 22.55
CA ALA A 228 0.22 2.68 23.52
C ALA A 228 -0.44 1.29 23.42
N SER A 229 -0.75 0.83 22.21
CA SER A 229 -1.28 -0.53 21.98
C SER A 229 -0.28 -1.59 22.45
N PHE A 230 1.01 -1.46 22.11
CA PHE A 230 2.04 -2.41 22.53
C PHE A 230 2.21 -2.45 24.06
N ARG A 231 2.18 -1.30 24.74
CA ARG A 231 2.16 -1.27 26.22
C ARG A 231 0.91 -1.91 26.82
N ALA A 232 -0.25 -1.74 26.18
CA ALA A 232 -1.48 -2.39 26.59
C ALA A 232 -1.37 -3.92 26.45
N PHE A 233 -0.70 -4.41 25.40
CA PHE A 233 -0.39 -5.83 25.24
C PHE A 233 0.52 -6.35 26.35
N THR A 234 1.63 -5.66 26.64
CA THR A 234 2.61 -6.15 27.62
C THR A 234 2.08 -6.12 29.06
N LYS A 235 1.15 -5.22 29.38
CA LYS A 235 0.56 -5.10 30.74
C LYS A 235 -0.74 -5.88 30.93
N GLY A 236 -1.57 -6.00 29.90
CA GLY A 236 -2.95 -6.49 30.00
C GLY A 236 -3.30 -7.63 29.04
N GLY A 237 -2.33 -8.11 28.25
CA GLY A 237 -2.52 -9.20 27.29
C GLY A 237 -3.34 -8.82 26.05
N PHE A 238 -3.76 -9.84 25.30
CA PHE A 238 -4.37 -9.67 23.98
C PHE A 238 -5.73 -8.94 24.02
N GLY A 239 -6.55 -9.16 25.04
CA GLY A 239 -7.86 -8.51 25.16
C GLY A 239 -7.75 -6.99 25.33
N VAL A 240 -6.85 -6.54 26.20
CA VAL A 240 -6.59 -5.11 26.44
C VAL A 240 -5.89 -4.47 25.24
N TRP A 241 -4.98 -5.19 24.57
CA TRP A 241 -4.39 -4.77 23.30
C TRP A 241 -5.45 -4.50 22.24
N ARG A 242 -6.39 -5.44 22.05
CA ARG A 242 -7.45 -5.31 21.05
C ARG A 242 -8.36 -4.12 21.36
N ALA A 243 -8.80 -3.98 22.61
CA ALA A 243 -9.60 -2.84 23.03
C ALA A 243 -8.86 -1.51 22.84
N ARG A 244 -7.53 -1.47 23.09
CA ARG A 244 -6.73 -0.27 22.87
C ARG A 244 -6.53 0.05 21.40
N MET A 245 -6.38 -0.97 20.55
CA MET A 245 -6.29 -0.81 19.11
C MET A 245 -7.60 -0.24 18.54
N GLU A 246 -8.73 -0.79 18.98
CA GLU A 246 -10.07 -0.32 18.62
C GLU A 246 -10.30 1.12 19.08
N TYR A 247 -9.93 1.45 20.33
CA TYR A 247 -10.02 2.83 20.84
C TYR A 247 -9.20 3.83 20.01
N ASN A 248 -7.95 3.49 19.69
CA ASN A 248 -7.08 4.32 18.87
C ASN A 248 -7.63 4.49 17.43
N GLN A 249 -8.26 3.45 16.89
CA GLN A 249 -8.90 3.47 15.58
C GLN A 249 -10.12 4.39 15.59
N ILE A 250 -11.07 4.20 16.51
CA ILE A 250 -12.28 5.02 16.62
C ILE A 250 -11.94 6.49 16.86
N ALA A 251 -10.93 6.79 17.69
CA ALA A 251 -10.50 8.18 17.92
C ALA A 251 -9.93 8.83 16.65
N SER A 252 -9.21 8.04 15.84
CA SER A 252 -8.70 8.52 14.55
C SER A 252 -9.85 8.72 13.56
N GLU A 253 -10.79 7.77 13.48
CA GLU A 253 -11.98 7.85 12.62
C GLU A 253 -12.85 9.07 12.95
N LEU A 254 -13.07 9.37 14.23
CA LEU A 254 -13.77 10.58 14.68
C LEU A 254 -13.08 11.84 14.14
N ALA A 255 -11.75 11.92 14.25
CA ALA A 255 -11.00 13.08 13.76
C ALA A 255 -11.09 13.22 12.24
N PHE A 256 -10.94 12.13 11.49
CA PHE A 256 -11.07 12.14 10.04
C PHE A 256 -12.50 12.44 9.59
N HIS A 257 -13.51 11.94 10.30
CA HIS A 257 -14.91 12.25 10.08
C HIS A 257 -15.17 13.75 10.17
N ARG A 258 -14.76 14.38 11.28
CA ARG A 258 -14.86 15.83 11.44
C ARG A 258 -14.10 16.59 10.35
N SER A 259 -12.93 16.11 9.95
CA SER A 259 -12.18 16.73 8.85
C SER A 259 -12.89 16.63 7.50
N ARG A 260 -13.60 15.52 7.23
CA ARG A 260 -14.44 15.39 6.02
C ARG A 260 -15.64 16.33 6.05
N VAL A 261 -16.30 16.45 7.20
CA VAL A 261 -17.41 17.40 7.41
C VAL A 261 -16.93 18.83 7.17
N ALA A 262 -15.83 19.24 7.78
CA ALA A 262 -15.27 20.59 7.65
C ALA A 262 -14.87 20.95 6.20
N ARG A 263 -14.48 19.94 5.40
CA ARG A 263 -14.15 20.11 3.97
C ARG A 263 -15.36 20.02 3.04
N GLY A 264 -16.57 19.79 3.56
CA GLY A 264 -17.80 19.72 2.77
C GLY A 264 -17.98 18.42 1.98
N PHE A 265 -17.32 17.32 2.38
CA PHE A 265 -17.43 16.04 1.66
C PHE A 265 -18.70 15.24 1.99
N MET A 266 -19.48 15.64 3.00
CA MET A 266 -20.74 14.98 3.34
C MET A 266 -21.94 15.88 3.03
N SER A 267 -22.87 15.33 2.26
CA SER A 267 -24.04 16.04 1.74
C SER A 267 -25.19 16.16 2.74
N ASP A 268 -25.23 15.29 3.76
CA ASP A 268 -26.27 15.27 4.78
C ASP A 268 -25.71 15.58 6.19
N PRO A 269 -26.02 16.77 6.74
CA PRO A 269 -25.62 17.15 8.09
C PRO A 269 -26.18 16.26 9.20
N GLN A 270 -27.35 15.64 9.03
CA GLN A 270 -27.96 14.79 10.07
C GLN A 270 -27.23 13.46 10.19
N SER A 271 -27.03 12.75 9.08
CA SER A 271 -26.20 11.54 9.02
C SER A 271 -24.78 11.78 9.56
N ALA A 272 -24.23 12.98 9.33
CA ALA A 272 -22.94 13.36 9.87
C ALA A 272 -22.91 13.45 11.39
N ALA A 273 -23.92 14.07 11.99
CA ALA A 273 -24.06 14.20 13.43
C ALA A 273 -24.31 12.84 14.12
N GLU A 274 -25.15 11.98 13.52
CA GLU A 274 -25.42 10.63 14.03
C GLU A 274 -24.15 9.77 14.07
N ARG A 275 -23.36 9.79 12.99
CA ARG A 275 -22.06 9.08 12.96
C ARG A 275 -21.10 9.61 14.01
N GLU A 276 -21.01 10.93 14.16
CA GLU A 276 -20.16 11.52 15.20
C GLU A 276 -20.60 11.08 16.61
N ALA A 277 -21.89 11.09 16.90
CA ALA A 277 -22.43 10.61 18.17
C ALA A 277 -22.08 9.14 18.41
N SER A 278 -22.18 8.29 17.38
CA SER A 278 -21.82 6.88 17.49
C SER A 278 -20.34 6.66 17.84
N TYR A 279 -19.44 7.44 17.24
CA TYR A 279 -18.01 7.37 17.56
C TYR A 279 -17.71 7.80 19.00
N ILE A 280 -18.36 8.87 19.46
CA ILE A 280 -18.19 9.34 20.85
C ILE A 280 -18.69 8.28 21.84
N GLN A 281 -19.84 7.65 21.58
CA GLN A 281 -20.37 6.58 22.41
C GLN A 281 -19.43 5.38 22.48
N LEU A 282 -18.92 4.92 21.33
CA LEU A 282 -17.96 3.82 21.27
C LEU A 282 -16.67 4.12 22.04
N LEU A 283 -16.17 5.36 21.97
CA LEU A 283 -15.00 5.78 22.76
C LEU A 283 -15.26 5.75 24.26
N GLN A 284 -16.46 6.15 24.70
CA GLN A 284 -16.84 6.11 26.11
C GLN A 284 -16.90 4.67 26.62
N ASP A 285 -17.54 3.77 25.86
CA ASP A 285 -17.65 2.34 26.19
C ASP A 285 -16.26 1.68 26.26
N LEU A 286 -15.40 1.95 25.28
CA LEU A 286 -14.03 1.42 25.25
C LEU A 286 -13.17 1.98 26.39
N ARG A 287 -13.36 3.25 26.76
CA ARG A 287 -12.66 3.87 27.90
C ARG A 287 -13.03 3.19 29.22
N GLN A 288 -14.31 2.87 29.42
CA GLN A 288 -14.74 2.13 30.61
C GLN A 288 -14.09 0.74 30.69
N ARG A 289 -13.95 0.05 29.54
CA ARG A 289 -13.30 -1.28 29.47
C ARG A 289 -11.78 -1.23 29.69
N LEU A 290 -11.12 -0.15 29.27
CA LEU A 290 -9.67 0.02 29.42
C LEU A 290 -9.27 0.46 30.84
N GLY A 291 -10.22 0.96 31.63
CA GLY A 291 -9.98 1.47 32.98
C GLY A 291 -9.27 2.84 33.00
N PRO A 292 -9.10 3.44 34.19
CA PRO A 292 -8.33 4.68 34.33
C PRO A 292 -6.86 4.43 33.95
N HIS A 293 -6.31 5.30 33.11
CA HIS A 293 -4.93 5.28 32.63
C HIS A 293 -3.98 6.02 33.58
#